data_AF-A0A9E5HXQ4-F1
#
_entry.id   AF-A0A9E5HXQ4-F1
#
_cell.length_a   1.000
_cell.length_b   1.000
_cell.length_c   1.000
_cell.angle_alpha   90.00
_cell.angle_beta   90.00
_cell.angle_gamma   90.00
#
_symmetry.space_group_name_H-M   'P 1'
#
loop_
_entity.id
_entity.type
_entity.pdbx_description
1 polymer ?
#
loop_
_entity_poly.entity_id
_entity_poly.type
_entity_poly.pdbx_seq_one_letter_code
_entity_poly.pdbx_strand_id
1 'polypeptide(L)'
;MNIRAISDVVSDLGEGPIWSPQTQCVTWTDITQNIFHTADFNTGATRSFPSPSMVGAIAHTREGDYVAATQEGFARVDIDGKFSPLQTFLAADMRMNDGKVDPVGRFWAGSLALSFEKDRGSLYVLEKDGSYSKVIDNVTLSNGMGWSPDAKYFYYIDSIPGVLKRFDYESVDGCLSNPIDLITFETSLGIPDGMSVTTDGKIVVALWDGGRLEVYEPSGKKISEIKLGVSRPTSCTFGGEDGNVLIVTTASQGIDLATEPLAGKILAVTGTGLSGLPPHRYG
;
A
#
# COMPACT_ATOMS: atom_id res chain seq x y z
N MET A 1 5.83 -13.29 -19.15
CA MET A 1 5.07 -12.40 -18.24
C MET A 1 3.62 -12.38 -18.67
N ASN A 2 2.68 -12.49 -17.74
CA ASN A 2 1.23 -12.47 -18.00
C ASN A 2 0.53 -11.56 -16.99
N ILE A 3 -0.44 -10.79 -17.46
CA ILE A 3 -1.22 -9.83 -16.66
C ILE A 3 -2.70 -10.15 -16.86
N ARG A 4 -3.43 -10.31 -15.76
CA ARG A 4 -4.89 -10.50 -15.78
C ARG A 4 -5.56 -9.74 -14.64
N ALA A 5 -6.83 -9.38 -14.81
CA ALA A 5 -7.65 -8.99 -13.68
C ALA A 5 -7.91 -10.21 -12.76
N ILE A 6 -7.93 -9.97 -11.44
CA ILE A 6 -8.39 -10.95 -10.44
C ILE A 6 -9.90 -10.83 -10.27
N SER A 7 -10.44 -9.62 -10.24
CA SER A 7 -11.85 -9.32 -10.05
C SER A 7 -12.38 -8.41 -11.16
N ASP A 8 -13.69 -8.48 -11.42
CA ASP A 8 -14.39 -7.57 -12.31
C ASP A 8 -14.76 -6.23 -11.67
N VAL A 9 -14.55 -6.05 -10.36
CA VAL A 9 -14.73 -4.75 -9.70
C VAL A 9 -13.81 -3.71 -10.34
N VAL A 10 -14.37 -2.54 -10.65
CA VAL A 10 -13.63 -1.36 -11.10
C VAL A 10 -13.63 -0.36 -9.95
N SER A 11 -12.46 -0.15 -9.36
CA SER A 11 -12.26 0.84 -8.31
C SER A 11 -12.00 2.22 -8.90
N ASP A 12 -12.56 3.26 -8.29
CA ASP A 12 -12.21 4.64 -8.63
C ASP A 12 -10.74 4.87 -8.26
N LEU A 13 -10.39 4.61 -7.00
CA LEU A 13 -9.03 4.64 -6.47
C LEU A 13 -8.74 3.36 -5.68
N GLY A 14 -8.46 2.27 -6.40
CA GLY A 14 -8.09 1.00 -5.79
C GLY A 14 -6.72 1.10 -5.12
N GLU A 15 -6.58 0.67 -3.86
CA GLU A 15 -5.36 0.88 -3.07
C GLU A 15 -5.08 -0.22 -2.03
N GLY A 16 -3.86 -0.19 -1.49
CA GLY A 16 -3.45 -0.98 -0.31
C GLY A 16 -3.73 -2.49 -0.41
N PRO A 17 -3.31 -3.20 -1.47
CA PRO A 17 -3.60 -4.63 -1.62
C PRO A 17 -2.88 -5.45 -0.55
N ILE A 18 -3.60 -6.37 0.07
CA ILE A 18 -3.05 -7.37 0.99
C ILE A 18 -3.43 -8.79 0.56
N TRP A 19 -2.49 -9.71 0.71
CA TRP A 19 -2.65 -11.13 0.40
C TRP A 19 -2.87 -11.97 1.65
N SER A 20 -3.82 -12.90 1.60
CA SER A 20 -4.04 -13.93 2.62
C SER A 20 -3.74 -15.32 2.05
N PRO A 21 -2.61 -15.96 2.39
CA PRO A 21 -2.32 -17.32 1.93
C PRO A 21 -3.28 -18.36 2.53
N GLN A 22 -3.88 -18.09 3.70
CA GLN A 22 -4.80 -19.01 4.37
C GLN A 22 -6.13 -19.13 3.64
N THR A 23 -6.63 -18.02 3.09
CA THR A 23 -7.93 -17.98 2.39
C THR A 23 -7.77 -17.91 0.88
N GLN A 24 -6.54 -17.73 0.38
CA GLN A 24 -6.25 -17.46 -1.04
C GLN A 24 -7.04 -16.25 -1.56
N CYS A 25 -7.15 -15.21 -0.74
CA CYS A 25 -7.87 -13.98 -1.07
C CYS A 25 -6.93 -12.78 -1.14
N VAL A 26 -7.29 -11.83 -2.00
CA VAL A 26 -6.77 -10.47 -2.00
C VAL A 26 -7.82 -9.54 -1.40
N THR A 27 -7.39 -8.63 -0.54
CA THR A 27 -8.21 -7.52 -0.02
C THR A 27 -7.59 -6.20 -0.45
N TRP A 28 -8.40 -5.23 -0.85
CA TRP A 28 -7.96 -3.88 -1.24
C TRP A 28 -9.05 -2.84 -0.94
N THR A 29 -8.68 -1.57 -0.84
CA THR A 29 -9.61 -0.46 -0.60
C THR A 29 -9.96 0.24 -1.90
N ASP A 30 -11.12 0.88 -1.98
CA ASP A 30 -11.43 1.92 -2.96
C ASP A 30 -11.68 3.22 -2.18
N ILE A 31 -10.61 4.02 -2.07
CA ILE A 31 -10.51 5.09 -1.06
C ILE A 31 -11.66 6.09 -1.21
N THR A 32 -11.88 6.58 -2.42
CA THR A 32 -12.84 7.66 -2.73
C THR A 32 -14.29 7.18 -2.75
N GLN A 33 -14.52 5.87 -2.79
CA GLN A 33 -15.86 5.27 -2.76
C GLN A 33 -16.28 4.78 -1.37
N ASN A 34 -15.43 4.93 -0.34
CA ASN A 34 -15.70 4.46 1.02
C ASN A 34 -16.13 2.98 1.05
N ILE A 35 -15.31 2.13 0.42
CA ILE A 35 -15.57 0.69 0.35
C ILE A 35 -14.25 -0.06 0.33
N PHE A 36 -14.24 -1.28 0.84
CA PHE A 36 -13.15 -2.21 0.61
C PHE A 36 -13.69 -3.54 0.09
N HIS A 37 -12.83 -4.28 -0.59
CA HIS A 37 -13.19 -5.50 -1.29
C HIS A 37 -12.31 -6.65 -0.85
N THR A 38 -12.86 -7.86 -0.90
CA THR A 38 -12.10 -9.10 -0.76
C THR A 38 -12.51 -10.04 -1.88
N ALA A 39 -11.54 -10.46 -2.71
CA ALA A 39 -11.75 -11.37 -3.82
C ALA A 39 -10.97 -12.67 -3.64
N ASP A 40 -11.61 -13.80 -3.96
CA ASP A 40 -10.93 -15.07 -4.16
C ASP A 40 -10.01 -14.98 -5.38
N PHE A 41 -8.75 -15.38 -5.24
CA PHE A 41 -7.71 -15.18 -6.24
C PHE A 41 -7.94 -15.93 -7.56
N ASN A 42 -8.56 -17.11 -7.47
CA ASN A 42 -8.70 -18.04 -8.57
C ASN A 42 -10.00 -17.81 -9.33
N THR A 43 -11.09 -17.59 -8.59
CA THR A 43 -12.45 -17.44 -9.13
C THR A 43 -12.83 -15.99 -9.41
N GLY A 44 -12.16 -15.02 -8.75
CA GLY A 44 -12.52 -13.61 -8.81
C GLY A 44 -13.81 -13.25 -8.07
N ALA A 45 -14.44 -14.22 -7.39
CA ALA A 45 -15.63 -13.97 -6.60
C ALA A 45 -15.32 -12.92 -5.52
N THR A 46 -16.04 -11.80 -5.57
CA THR A 46 -15.70 -10.60 -4.78
C THR A 46 -16.82 -10.23 -3.83
N ARG A 47 -16.46 -9.97 -2.58
CA ARG A 47 -17.32 -9.34 -1.57
C ARG A 47 -16.87 -7.91 -1.37
N SER A 48 -17.82 -7.01 -1.12
CA SER A 48 -17.56 -5.59 -0.94
C SER A 48 -18.23 -5.11 0.34
N PHE A 49 -17.52 -4.27 1.09
CA PHE A 49 -17.88 -3.87 2.45
C PHE A 49 -17.83 -2.34 2.53
N PRO A 50 -18.98 -1.66 2.68
CA PRO A 50 -19.02 -0.22 2.85
C PRO A 50 -18.24 0.20 4.11
N SER A 51 -17.47 1.28 4.01
CA SER A 51 -16.82 1.93 5.14
C SER A 51 -17.53 3.24 5.49
N PRO A 52 -17.51 3.68 6.75
CA PRO A 52 -18.14 4.94 7.16
C PRO A 52 -17.41 6.19 6.64
N SER A 53 -16.14 6.05 6.25
CA SER A 53 -15.24 7.11 5.77
C SER A 53 -14.19 6.53 4.83
N MET A 54 -13.32 7.38 4.27
CA MET A 54 -12.24 6.93 3.40
C MET A 54 -11.29 6.01 4.15
N VAL A 55 -10.92 4.88 3.54
CA VAL A 55 -9.94 3.94 4.09
C VAL A 55 -8.75 3.89 3.15
N GLY A 56 -7.64 4.49 3.57
CA GLY A 56 -6.43 4.54 2.77
C GLY A 56 -5.68 3.21 2.73
N ALA A 57 -5.66 2.49 3.86
CA ALA A 57 -5.00 1.19 3.97
C ALA A 57 -5.72 0.27 4.95
N ILE A 58 -5.59 -1.03 4.72
CA ILE A 58 -6.13 -2.09 5.57
C ILE A 58 -5.10 -3.21 5.71
N ALA A 59 -5.04 -3.86 6.87
CA ALA A 59 -4.15 -4.98 7.13
C ALA A 59 -4.84 -6.07 7.93
N HIS A 60 -4.49 -7.33 7.67
CA HIS A 60 -4.92 -8.46 8.49
C HIS A 60 -4.33 -8.37 9.89
N THR A 61 -5.08 -8.79 10.89
CA THR A 61 -4.55 -9.03 12.23
C THR A 61 -4.20 -10.51 12.44
N ARG A 62 -3.54 -10.80 13.56
CA ARG A 62 -3.32 -12.19 14.02
C ARG A 62 -4.60 -12.87 14.51
N GLU A 63 -5.62 -12.11 14.87
CA GLU A 63 -6.90 -12.61 15.39
C GLU A 63 -7.88 -13.00 14.28
N GLY A 64 -7.59 -12.62 13.03
CA GLY A 64 -8.40 -12.95 11.85
C GLY A 64 -9.40 -11.86 11.45
N ASP A 65 -9.34 -10.69 12.11
CA ASP A 65 -10.01 -9.46 11.69
C ASP A 65 -9.04 -8.53 10.93
N TYR A 66 -9.38 -7.25 10.81
CA TYR A 66 -8.54 -6.24 10.17
C TYR A 66 -8.29 -5.03 11.08
N VAL A 67 -7.20 -4.34 10.78
CA VAL A 67 -6.94 -2.97 11.23
C VAL A 67 -6.92 -2.05 10.01
N ALA A 68 -7.45 -0.84 10.14
CA ALA A 68 -7.62 0.10 9.05
C ALA A 68 -7.06 1.50 9.39
N ALA A 69 -6.44 2.12 8.39
CA ALA A 69 -6.06 3.52 8.40
C ALA A 69 -7.15 4.31 7.65
N THR A 70 -7.85 5.15 8.38
CA THR A 70 -9.10 5.82 7.99
C THR A 70 -8.90 7.32 7.84
N GLN A 71 -9.91 8.03 7.35
CA GLN A 71 -9.93 9.48 7.31
C GLN A 71 -9.69 10.12 8.70
N GLU A 72 -10.18 9.49 9.76
CA GLU A 72 -10.14 10.04 11.12
C GLU A 72 -8.94 9.56 11.96
N GLY A 73 -8.29 8.46 11.57
CA GLY A 73 -7.21 7.82 12.32
C GLY A 73 -7.22 6.30 12.14
N PHE A 74 -7.19 5.53 13.24
CA PHE A 74 -7.16 4.06 13.20
C PHE A 74 -8.49 3.44 13.62
N ALA A 75 -8.84 2.31 13.01
CA ALA A 75 -10.02 1.51 13.35
C ALA A 75 -9.71 0.00 13.32
N ARG A 76 -10.46 -0.77 14.11
CA ARG A 76 -10.63 -2.22 13.86
C ARG A 76 -11.77 -2.42 12.88
N VAL A 77 -11.67 -3.46 12.07
CA VAL A 77 -12.75 -3.91 11.20
C VAL A 77 -12.91 -5.41 11.40
N ASP A 78 -14.08 -5.85 11.83
CA ASP A 78 -14.34 -7.28 11.96
C ASP A 78 -14.44 -7.96 10.58
N ILE A 79 -14.50 -9.30 10.58
CA ILE A 79 -14.53 -10.10 9.35
C ILE A 79 -15.80 -9.87 8.50
N ASP A 80 -16.84 -9.30 9.09
CA ASP A 80 -18.09 -8.95 8.44
C ASP A 80 -18.09 -7.50 7.91
N GLY A 81 -16.98 -6.76 8.12
CA GLY A 81 -16.78 -5.41 7.61
C GLY A 81 -17.26 -4.30 8.55
N LYS A 82 -17.56 -4.58 9.82
CA LYS A 82 -18.01 -3.57 10.78
C LYS A 82 -16.81 -2.81 11.36
N PHE A 83 -16.81 -1.50 11.18
CA PHE A 83 -15.79 -0.59 11.71
C PHE A 83 -16.04 -0.25 13.18
N SER A 84 -14.97 -0.27 13.97
CA SER A 84 -14.92 0.21 15.35
C SER A 84 -13.71 1.15 15.51
N PRO A 85 -13.89 2.44 15.82
CA PRO A 85 -12.78 3.37 15.99
C PRO A 85 -11.82 2.91 17.10
N LEU A 86 -10.52 2.99 16.84
CA LEU A 86 -9.46 2.80 17.84
C LEU A 86 -8.90 4.14 18.29
N GLN A 87 -8.51 4.99 17.34
CA GLN A 87 -7.91 6.29 17.58
C GLN A 87 -8.45 7.29 16.56
N THR A 88 -9.00 8.40 17.04
CA THR A 88 -9.57 9.47 16.22
C THR A 88 -8.82 10.76 16.55
N PHE A 89 -7.88 11.15 15.70
CA PHE A 89 -6.95 12.25 15.99
C PHE A 89 -6.60 13.12 14.78
N LEU A 90 -6.97 12.71 13.57
CA LEU A 90 -6.75 13.52 12.39
C LEU A 90 -7.75 14.68 12.32
N ALA A 91 -7.29 15.82 11.80
CA ALA A 91 -8.15 16.95 11.51
C ALA A 91 -9.10 16.62 10.34
N ALA A 92 -10.25 17.30 10.30
CA ALA A 92 -11.30 17.03 9.32
C ALA A 92 -10.90 17.29 7.86
N ASP A 93 -9.86 18.10 7.62
CA ASP A 93 -9.29 18.39 6.30
C ASP A 93 -8.14 17.44 5.92
N MET A 94 -7.95 16.36 6.68
CA MET A 94 -6.90 15.36 6.49
C MET A 94 -7.49 13.95 6.33
N ARG A 95 -6.67 13.02 5.85
CA ARG A 95 -6.95 11.58 5.88
C ARG A 95 -5.67 10.77 5.98
N MET A 96 -5.77 9.52 6.44
CA MET A 96 -4.72 8.53 6.19
C MET A 96 -4.70 8.12 4.71
N ASN A 97 -3.54 7.69 4.23
CA ASN A 97 -3.30 7.17 2.89
C ASN A 97 -2.75 5.75 2.97
N ASP A 98 -1.51 5.49 2.54
CA ASP A 98 -0.94 4.14 2.60
C ASP A 98 -0.54 3.75 4.03
N GLY A 99 -0.45 2.45 4.25
CA GLY A 99 -0.09 1.85 5.51
C GLY A 99 0.27 0.37 5.39
N LYS A 100 1.16 -0.09 6.26
CA LYS A 100 1.64 -1.46 6.27
C LYS A 100 2.01 -1.90 7.67
N VAL A 101 1.92 -3.21 7.91
CA VAL A 101 2.36 -3.80 9.16
C VAL A 101 3.86 -4.11 9.08
N ASP A 102 4.59 -3.74 10.12
CA ASP A 102 6.02 -4.00 10.22
C ASP A 102 6.35 -5.45 10.63
N PRO A 103 7.63 -5.85 10.63
CA PRO A 103 8.03 -7.22 10.98
C PRO A 103 7.67 -7.65 12.41
N VAL A 104 7.36 -6.73 13.31
CA VAL A 104 7.07 -7.01 14.73
C VAL A 104 5.59 -6.81 15.11
N GLY A 105 4.74 -6.57 14.12
CA GLY A 105 3.28 -6.55 14.24
C GLY A 105 2.66 -5.19 14.57
N ARG A 106 3.37 -4.08 14.30
CA ARG A 106 2.82 -2.72 14.46
C ARG A 106 2.28 -2.22 13.14
N PHE A 107 1.20 -1.43 13.18
CA PHE A 107 0.58 -0.91 11.97
C PHE A 107 1.01 0.53 11.72
N TRP A 108 1.76 0.74 10.64
CA TRP A 108 2.27 2.04 10.23
C TRP A 108 1.33 2.60 9.18
N ALA A 109 0.94 3.86 9.30
CA ALA A 109 0.14 4.54 8.30
C ALA A 109 0.40 6.04 8.35
N GLY A 110 0.43 6.70 7.21
CA GLY A 110 0.64 8.13 7.18
C GLY A 110 -0.48 8.90 6.51
N SER A 111 -0.47 10.21 6.77
CA SER A 111 -1.55 11.11 6.42
C SER A 111 -1.15 12.13 5.36
N LEU A 112 -2.17 12.79 4.80
CA LEU A 112 -2.07 13.99 3.98
C LEU A 112 -3.18 14.97 4.34
N ALA A 113 -3.00 16.23 3.96
CA ALA A 113 -4.13 17.16 3.82
C ALA A 113 -4.88 16.86 2.52
N LEU A 114 -6.22 16.89 2.52
CA LEU A 114 -7.06 16.65 1.34
C LEU A 114 -6.80 17.66 0.21
N SER A 115 -6.26 18.83 0.53
CA SER A 115 -5.80 19.85 -0.41
C SER A 115 -4.46 19.53 -1.08
N PHE A 116 -3.78 18.46 -0.65
CA PHE A 116 -2.38 18.14 -0.97
C PHE A 116 -1.41 19.28 -0.62
N GLU A 117 -1.76 20.09 0.39
CA GLU A 117 -0.88 21.13 0.90
C GLU A 117 0.40 20.50 1.46
N LYS A 118 1.53 21.10 1.07
CA LYS A 118 2.88 20.66 1.42
C LYS A 118 3.09 20.58 2.93
N ASP A 119 3.78 19.52 3.36
CA ASP A 119 4.29 19.30 4.72
C ASP A 119 3.20 19.22 5.83
N ARG A 120 1.93 19.02 5.46
CA ARG A 120 0.81 18.92 6.42
C ARG A 120 0.63 17.51 7.01
N GLY A 121 1.06 16.49 6.28
CA GLY A 121 0.96 15.08 6.63
C GLY A 121 2.02 14.62 7.63
N SER A 122 1.87 13.39 8.10
CA SER A 122 2.83 12.74 9.02
C SER A 122 2.72 11.23 8.90
N LEU A 123 3.77 10.49 9.27
CA LEU A 123 3.73 9.03 9.44
C LEU A 123 3.47 8.70 10.91
N TYR A 124 2.57 7.75 11.15
CA TYR A 124 2.18 7.29 12.47
C TYR A 124 2.38 5.78 12.62
N VAL A 125 2.54 5.34 13.86
CA VAL A 125 2.62 3.92 14.23
C VAL A 125 1.55 3.65 15.26
N LEU A 126 0.69 2.68 14.98
CA LEU A 126 -0.22 2.06 15.94
C LEU A 126 0.47 0.84 16.56
N GLU A 127 0.70 0.93 17.86
CA GLU A 127 1.28 -0.11 18.68
C GLU A 127 0.30 -1.26 18.94
N LYS A 128 0.85 -2.41 19.36
CA LYS A 128 0.06 -3.63 19.62
C LYS A 128 -0.92 -3.49 20.80
N ASP A 129 -0.66 -2.54 21.70
CA ASP A 129 -1.56 -2.20 22.82
C ASP A 129 -2.64 -1.17 22.43
N GLY A 130 -2.66 -0.72 21.17
CA GLY A 130 -3.59 0.27 20.64
C GLY A 130 -3.20 1.72 20.90
N SER A 131 -2.07 1.98 21.56
CA SER A 131 -1.46 3.32 21.62
C SER A 131 -0.88 3.69 20.25
N TYR A 132 -0.68 4.98 20.00
CA TYR A 132 -0.08 5.44 18.75
C TYR A 132 0.93 6.56 18.97
N SER A 133 1.85 6.69 18.04
CA SER A 133 2.84 7.77 18.01
C SER A 133 3.03 8.31 16.60
N LYS A 134 3.51 9.54 16.50
CA LYS A 134 3.97 10.15 15.26
C LYS A 134 5.48 9.93 15.15
N VAL A 135 5.96 9.45 14.00
CA VAL A 135 7.36 9.07 13.79
C VAL A 135 8.05 9.83 12.65
N ILE A 136 7.30 10.38 11.71
CA ILE A 136 7.81 11.31 10.68
C ILE A 136 6.82 12.47 10.56
N ASP A 137 7.33 13.70 10.48
CA ASP A 137 6.57 14.92 10.24
C ASP A 137 6.85 15.49 8.84
N ASN A 138 6.19 16.60 8.50
CA ASN A 138 6.41 17.36 7.26
C ASN A 138 6.30 16.50 5.98
N VAL A 139 5.29 15.63 5.93
CA VAL A 139 4.98 14.81 4.76
C VAL A 139 3.94 15.52 3.90
N THR A 140 4.06 15.45 2.57
CA THR A 140 3.03 16.02 1.67
C THR A 140 1.98 14.98 1.26
N LEU A 141 2.42 13.83 0.76
CA LEU A 141 1.56 12.70 0.41
C LEU A 141 2.23 11.40 0.87
N SER A 142 1.87 10.96 2.09
CA SER A 142 2.38 9.71 2.66
C SER A 142 1.98 8.53 1.79
N ASN A 143 2.93 7.69 1.41
CA ASN A 143 2.64 6.61 0.50
C ASN A 143 3.49 5.36 0.78
N GLY A 144 3.81 4.61 -0.28
CA GLY A 144 4.50 3.34 -0.26
C GLY A 144 5.55 3.20 0.84
N MET A 145 5.43 2.12 1.59
CA MET A 145 6.39 1.76 2.64
C MET A 145 6.72 0.27 2.67
N GLY A 146 7.88 -0.07 3.24
CA GLY A 146 8.29 -1.45 3.44
C GLY A 146 9.61 -1.58 4.20
N TRP A 147 9.96 -2.82 4.57
CA TRP A 147 11.18 -3.10 5.32
C TRP A 147 12.11 -4.01 4.52
N SER A 148 13.42 -3.87 4.73
CA SER A 148 14.38 -4.84 4.21
C SER A 148 14.12 -6.24 4.79
N PRO A 149 14.45 -7.32 4.07
CA PRO A 149 14.21 -8.68 4.56
C PRO A 149 14.88 -9.01 5.89
N ASP A 150 16.00 -8.34 6.21
CA ASP A 150 16.72 -8.47 7.48
C ASP A 150 16.24 -7.49 8.56
N ALA A 151 15.18 -6.73 8.29
CA ALA A 151 14.54 -5.78 9.20
C ALA A 151 15.51 -4.72 9.78
N LYS A 152 16.49 -4.28 8.98
CA LYS A 152 17.41 -3.18 9.35
C LYS A 152 17.10 -1.85 8.69
N TYR A 153 16.38 -1.89 7.56
CA TYR A 153 16.02 -0.69 6.83
C TYR A 153 14.52 -0.56 6.70
N PHE A 154 14.05 0.67 6.85
CA PHE A 154 12.70 1.09 6.48
C PHE A 154 12.77 1.96 5.23
N TYR A 155 11.95 1.65 4.24
CA TYR A 155 11.79 2.39 2.99
C TYR A 155 10.44 3.12 3.01
N TYR A 156 10.44 4.38 2.58
CA TYR A 156 9.26 5.22 2.67
C TYR A 156 9.20 6.24 1.54
N ILE A 157 8.03 6.36 0.91
CA ILE A 157 7.76 7.28 -0.19
C ILE A 157 6.93 8.46 0.31
N ASP A 158 7.39 9.67 -0.02
CA ASP A 158 6.53 10.86 -0.10
C ASP A 158 6.35 11.20 -1.58
N SER A 159 5.14 11.01 -2.09
CA SER A 159 4.85 10.97 -3.51
C SER A 159 5.06 12.31 -4.21
N ILE A 160 4.63 13.41 -3.59
CA ILE A 160 4.64 14.74 -4.23
C ILE A 160 6.06 15.30 -4.38
N PRO A 161 6.94 15.24 -3.36
CA PRO A 161 8.36 15.49 -3.54
C PRO A 161 9.04 14.48 -4.48
N GLY A 162 8.43 13.32 -4.69
CA GLY A 162 8.96 12.27 -5.57
C GLY A 162 10.23 11.65 -5.00
N VAL A 163 10.23 11.30 -3.71
CA VAL A 163 11.42 10.74 -3.04
C VAL A 163 11.06 9.46 -2.29
N LEU A 164 11.85 8.41 -2.52
CA LEU A 164 11.91 7.25 -1.63
C LEU A 164 13.11 7.43 -0.70
N LYS A 165 12.83 7.54 0.59
CA LYS A 165 13.83 7.59 1.65
C LYS A 165 14.09 6.21 2.22
N ARG A 166 15.33 5.98 2.66
CA ARG A 166 15.71 4.85 3.51
C ARG A 166 16.12 5.36 4.89
N PHE A 167 15.66 4.68 5.92
CA PHE A 167 16.04 4.89 7.30
C PHE A 167 16.70 3.62 7.84
N ASP A 168 17.64 3.78 8.77
CA ASP A 168 18.00 2.68 9.67
C ASP A 168 16.79 2.47 10.61
N TYR A 169 16.38 1.21 10.77
CA TYR A 169 15.19 0.80 11.52
C TYR A 169 15.59 -0.18 12.62
N GLU A 170 15.22 0.15 13.85
CA GLU A 170 15.42 -0.74 14.99
C GLU A 170 14.13 -1.46 15.37
N SER A 171 14.11 -2.79 15.27
CA SER A 171 12.88 -3.56 15.42
C SER A 171 12.34 -3.62 16.86
N VAL A 172 13.20 -3.36 17.86
CA VAL A 172 12.84 -3.46 19.28
C VAL A 172 11.85 -2.38 19.68
N ASP A 173 12.09 -1.14 19.25
CA ASP A 173 11.30 0.04 19.60
C ASP A 173 10.72 0.76 18.38
N GLY A 174 11.12 0.41 17.17
CA GLY A 174 10.74 1.07 15.91
C GLY A 174 11.34 2.42 15.65
N CYS A 175 12.43 2.73 16.33
CA CYS A 175 13.14 3.96 16.06
C CYS A 175 13.64 3.98 14.62
N LEU A 176 13.42 5.14 13.97
CA LEU A 176 13.98 5.46 12.67
C LEU A 176 15.14 6.43 12.86
N SER A 177 16.24 6.20 12.15
CA SER A 177 17.40 7.10 12.16
C SER A 177 18.10 7.15 10.81
N ASN A 178 19.06 8.05 10.66
CA ASN A 178 19.93 8.18 9.48
C ASN A 178 19.18 8.20 8.13
N PRO A 179 18.21 9.12 7.94
CA PRO A 179 17.48 9.22 6.68
C PRO A 179 18.43 9.52 5.52
N ILE A 180 18.27 8.78 4.42
CA ILE A 180 18.89 9.08 3.13
C ILE A 180 17.84 9.12 2.03
N ASP A 181 17.97 10.06 1.10
CA ASP A 181 17.20 10.08 -0.14
C ASP A 181 17.79 9.00 -1.06
N LEU A 182 17.18 7.81 -1.03
CA LEU A 182 17.69 6.64 -1.75
C LEU A 182 17.39 6.74 -3.26
N ILE A 183 16.19 7.22 -3.59
CA ILE A 183 15.74 7.39 -4.97
C ILE A 183 14.98 8.72 -5.08
N THR A 184 15.32 9.52 -6.09
CA THR A 184 14.54 10.68 -6.53
C THR A 184 13.92 10.38 -7.88
N PHE A 185 12.61 10.52 -7.98
CA PHE A 185 11.82 10.19 -9.17
C PHE A 185 11.62 11.44 -10.03
N GLU A 186 11.67 11.25 -11.35
CA GLU A 186 11.22 12.28 -12.30
C GLU A 186 9.68 12.22 -12.38
N THR A 187 9.00 13.01 -11.55
CA THR A 187 7.54 12.93 -11.36
C THR A 187 6.73 13.28 -12.62
N SER A 188 7.32 13.97 -13.60
CA SER A 188 6.73 14.17 -14.93
C SER A 188 6.59 12.89 -15.75
N LEU A 189 7.29 11.81 -15.37
CA LEU A 189 7.21 10.48 -15.99
C LEU A 189 6.42 9.47 -15.14
N GLY A 190 5.78 9.93 -14.07
CA GLY A 190 5.00 9.12 -13.14
C GLY A 190 5.36 9.43 -11.69
N ILE A 191 4.37 9.39 -10.81
CA ILE A 191 4.48 9.72 -9.40
C ILE A 191 4.66 8.43 -8.59
N PRO A 192 5.68 8.29 -7.73
CA PRO A 192 5.86 7.09 -6.92
C PRO A 192 4.71 6.97 -5.92
N ASP A 193 4.09 5.80 -5.91
CA ASP A 193 2.87 5.52 -5.16
C ASP A 193 3.17 4.40 -4.13
N GLY A 194 2.35 3.36 -4.06
CA GLY A 194 2.59 2.17 -3.22
C GLY A 194 3.81 1.34 -3.66
N MET A 195 4.39 0.60 -2.70
CA MET A 195 5.57 -0.25 -2.94
C MET A 195 5.53 -1.60 -2.21
N SER A 196 6.39 -2.51 -2.63
CA SER A 196 6.69 -3.77 -1.96
C SER A 196 8.17 -4.12 -2.02
N VAL A 197 8.63 -5.00 -1.12
CA VAL A 197 10.01 -5.49 -1.06
C VAL A 197 10.00 -7.00 -1.32
N THR A 198 10.85 -7.43 -2.24
CA THR A 198 11.05 -8.85 -2.55
C THR A 198 11.84 -9.57 -1.46
N THR A 199 11.78 -10.90 -1.43
CA THR A 199 12.53 -11.71 -0.47
C THR A 199 14.05 -11.52 -0.59
N ASP A 200 14.56 -11.17 -1.78
CA ASP A 200 15.98 -10.90 -2.02
C ASP A 200 16.35 -9.40 -1.91
N GLY A 201 15.43 -8.56 -1.42
CA GLY A 201 15.68 -7.18 -1.04
C GLY A 201 15.48 -6.14 -2.15
N LYS A 202 15.10 -6.52 -3.37
CA LYS A 202 14.68 -5.56 -4.40
C LYS A 202 13.43 -4.82 -3.96
N ILE A 203 13.36 -3.54 -4.32
CA ILE A 203 12.26 -2.63 -4.05
C ILE A 203 11.43 -2.50 -5.33
N VAL A 204 10.12 -2.68 -5.24
CA VAL A 204 9.18 -2.57 -6.36
C VAL A 204 8.21 -1.43 -6.06
N VAL A 205 8.14 -0.44 -6.95
CA VAL A 205 7.35 0.78 -6.75
C VAL A 205 6.34 0.95 -7.88
N ALA A 206 5.08 1.25 -7.56
CA ALA A 206 4.08 1.64 -8.53
C ALA A 206 4.22 3.12 -8.91
N LEU A 207 4.06 3.43 -10.20
CA LEU A 207 4.20 4.80 -10.71
C LEU A 207 2.84 5.26 -11.27
N TRP A 208 2.11 6.05 -10.48
CA TRP A 208 0.87 6.71 -10.87
C TRP A 208 1.10 7.61 -12.10
N ASP A 209 0.19 7.58 -13.08
CA ASP A 209 0.31 8.21 -14.41
C ASP A 209 1.57 7.78 -15.21
N GLY A 210 2.37 6.84 -14.69
CA GLY A 210 3.54 6.26 -15.35
C GLY A 210 3.31 4.89 -15.96
N GLY A 211 2.17 4.26 -15.66
CA GLY A 211 1.69 3.00 -16.25
C GLY A 211 2.56 1.77 -16.06
N ARG A 212 3.42 1.80 -15.04
CA ARG A 212 4.42 0.75 -14.80
C ARG A 212 4.72 0.58 -13.32
N LEU A 213 5.31 -0.57 -13.01
CA LEU A 213 6.08 -0.76 -11.79
C LEU A 213 7.57 -0.64 -12.12
N GLU A 214 8.35 -0.05 -11.23
CA GLU A 214 9.79 0.01 -11.34
C GLU A 214 10.44 -0.84 -10.26
N VAL A 215 11.52 -1.52 -10.63
CA VAL A 215 12.26 -2.43 -9.74
C VAL A 215 13.64 -1.86 -9.53
N TYR A 216 14.05 -1.80 -8.26
CA TYR A 216 15.29 -1.22 -7.81
C TYR A 216 16.08 -2.21 -6.95
N GLU A 217 17.40 -2.16 -7.05
CA GLU A 217 18.29 -2.76 -6.05
C GLU A 217 18.16 -2.03 -4.70
N PRO A 218 18.54 -2.67 -3.56
CA PRO A 218 18.62 -2.00 -2.27
C PRO A 218 19.51 -0.75 -2.24
N SER A 219 20.40 -0.62 -3.24
CA SER A 219 21.28 0.53 -3.47
C SER A 219 20.55 1.76 -4.03
N GLY A 220 19.30 1.63 -4.48
CA GLY A 220 18.55 2.67 -5.19
C GLY A 220 18.74 2.65 -6.71
N LYS A 221 19.53 1.72 -7.26
CA LYS A 221 19.72 1.59 -8.71
C LYS A 221 18.51 0.92 -9.37
N LYS A 222 17.87 1.59 -10.33
CA LYS A 222 16.81 0.98 -11.17
C LYS A 222 17.39 -0.16 -12.00
N ILE A 223 16.76 -1.33 -11.95
CA ILE A 223 17.19 -2.53 -12.70
C ILE A 223 16.23 -2.94 -13.81
N SER A 224 14.93 -2.70 -13.63
CA SER A 224 13.92 -3.04 -14.64
C SER A 224 12.62 -2.28 -14.43
N GLU A 225 11.72 -2.41 -15.39
CA GLU A 225 10.33 -1.93 -15.29
C GLU A 225 9.36 -2.98 -15.82
N ILE A 226 8.14 -2.97 -15.28
CA ILE A 226 7.03 -3.85 -15.65
C ILE A 226 5.87 -2.97 -16.13
N LYS A 227 5.64 -2.94 -17.45
CA LYS A 227 4.51 -2.20 -18.03
C LYS A 227 3.21 -2.96 -17.85
N LEU A 228 2.17 -2.28 -17.40
CA LEU A 228 0.93 -2.93 -16.96
C LEU A 228 -0.24 -2.85 -17.94
N GLY A 229 -0.16 -1.95 -18.94
CA GLY A 229 -1.30 -1.69 -19.84
C GLY A 229 -2.43 -0.89 -19.19
N VAL A 230 -2.11 -0.20 -18.10
CA VAL A 230 -2.94 0.82 -17.44
C VAL A 230 -2.06 2.03 -17.18
N SER A 231 -2.64 3.23 -17.07
CA SER A 231 -1.91 4.46 -16.79
C SER A 231 -1.65 4.67 -15.30
N ARG A 232 -2.55 4.20 -14.43
CA ARG A 232 -2.57 4.50 -12.99
C ARG A 232 -2.49 3.26 -12.10
N PRO A 233 -1.35 2.54 -12.08
CA PRO A 233 -1.09 1.60 -10.99
C PRO A 233 -0.86 2.38 -9.70
N THR A 234 -1.42 1.89 -8.61
CA THR A 234 -1.42 2.59 -7.32
C THR A 234 -0.54 1.91 -6.30
N SER A 235 -0.63 0.59 -6.16
CA SER A 235 0.17 -0.15 -5.17
C SER A 235 0.36 -1.60 -5.57
N CYS A 236 1.21 -2.32 -4.84
CA CYS A 236 1.47 -3.73 -5.10
C CYS A 236 1.84 -4.53 -3.85
N THR A 237 1.54 -5.82 -3.88
CA THR A 237 1.90 -6.81 -2.86
C THR A 237 2.24 -8.16 -3.48
N PHE A 238 2.99 -9.00 -2.78
CA PHE A 238 3.29 -10.36 -3.24
C PHE A 238 2.27 -11.37 -2.72
N GLY A 239 1.89 -12.32 -3.57
CA GLY A 239 0.96 -13.38 -3.25
C GLY A 239 1.10 -14.60 -4.17
N GLY A 240 0.03 -15.39 -4.24
CA GLY A 240 0.06 -16.74 -4.82
C GLY A 240 0.71 -17.76 -3.88
N GLU A 241 0.58 -19.04 -4.21
CA GLU A 241 1.08 -20.16 -3.40
C GLU A 241 2.60 -20.09 -3.19
N ASP A 242 3.34 -19.70 -4.24
CA ASP A 242 4.81 -19.61 -4.24
C ASP A 242 5.35 -18.19 -3.96
N GLY A 243 4.48 -17.22 -3.66
CA GLY A 243 4.89 -15.81 -3.46
C GLY A 243 5.43 -15.13 -4.73
N ASN A 244 5.18 -15.69 -5.91
CA ASN A 244 5.71 -15.26 -7.21
C ASN A 244 4.66 -14.50 -8.07
N VAL A 245 3.52 -14.17 -7.49
CA VAL A 245 2.49 -13.32 -8.10
C VAL A 245 2.63 -11.93 -7.52
N LEU A 246 2.80 -10.94 -8.38
CA LEU A 246 2.69 -9.54 -7.99
C LEU A 246 1.26 -9.09 -8.20
N ILE A 247 0.57 -8.81 -7.10
CA ILE A 247 -0.81 -8.34 -7.07
C ILE A 247 -0.78 -6.81 -7.07
N VAL A 248 -1.49 -6.17 -7.99
CA VAL A 248 -1.36 -4.73 -8.25
C VAL A 248 -2.74 -4.07 -8.26
N THR A 249 -2.94 -3.07 -7.41
CA THR A 249 -4.12 -2.20 -7.49
C THR A 249 -3.91 -1.12 -8.54
N THR A 250 -5.02 -0.66 -9.13
CA THR A 250 -5.01 0.40 -10.12
C THR A 250 -6.21 1.32 -9.89
N ALA A 251 -6.18 2.52 -10.46
CA ALA A 251 -7.26 3.50 -10.40
C ALA A 251 -7.91 3.70 -11.77
N SER A 252 -9.22 3.94 -11.79
CA SER A 252 -9.98 4.30 -13.00
C SER A 252 -10.28 5.79 -13.10
N GLN A 253 -9.97 6.57 -12.06
CA GLN A 253 -10.12 8.02 -12.03
C GLN A 253 -9.63 8.66 -13.33
N GLY A 254 -10.50 9.37 -14.04
CA GLY A 254 -10.14 10.12 -15.25
C GLY A 254 -9.69 9.26 -16.45
N ILE A 255 -9.83 7.93 -16.40
CA ILE A 255 -9.45 7.01 -17.47
C ILE A 255 -10.70 6.57 -18.25
N ASP A 256 -10.60 6.56 -19.59
CA ASP A 256 -11.62 5.95 -20.44
C ASP A 256 -11.41 4.42 -20.51
N LEU A 257 -12.29 3.67 -19.84
CA LEU A 257 -12.24 2.21 -19.78
C LEU A 257 -12.40 1.52 -21.14
N ALA A 258 -12.94 2.21 -22.16
CA ALA A 258 -12.93 1.66 -23.52
C ALA A 258 -11.51 1.55 -24.09
N THR A 259 -10.60 2.42 -23.64
CA THR A 259 -9.18 2.43 -24.06
C THR A 259 -8.29 1.63 -23.10
N GLU A 260 -8.56 1.71 -21.80
CA GLU A 260 -7.82 0.99 -20.76
C GLU A 260 -8.77 0.10 -19.93
N PRO A 261 -9.17 -1.08 -20.44
CA PRO A 261 -10.16 -1.93 -19.77
C PRO A 261 -9.70 -2.52 -18.43
N LEU A 262 -8.40 -2.44 -18.14
CA LEU A 262 -7.80 -2.88 -16.87
C LEU A 262 -7.70 -1.77 -15.82
N ALA A 263 -7.97 -0.50 -16.17
CA ALA A 263 -7.91 0.59 -15.21
C ALA A 263 -8.98 0.42 -14.12
N GLY A 264 -8.60 0.65 -12.87
CA GLY A 264 -9.42 0.39 -11.68
C GLY A 264 -9.51 -1.08 -11.27
N LYS A 265 -8.95 -2.03 -12.03
CA LYS A 265 -8.97 -3.45 -11.66
C LYS A 265 -7.84 -3.79 -10.69
N ILE A 266 -8.07 -4.81 -9.87
CA ILE A 266 -7.02 -5.53 -9.14
C ILE A 266 -6.39 -6.57 -10.07
N LEU A 267 -5.08 -6.48 -10.30
CA LEU A 267 -4.35 -7.27 -11.29
C LEU A 267 -3.47 -8.34 -10.64
N ALA A 268 -3.33 -9.49 -11.30
CA ALA A 268 -2.29 -10.47 -11.04
C ALA A 268 -1.25 -10.41 -12.16
N VAL A 269 0.02 -10.20 -11.79
CA VAL A 269 1.16 -10.18 -12.70
C VAL A 269 2.07 -11.37 -12.38
N THR A 270 2.29 -12.23 -13.36
CA THR A 270 3.05 -13.49 -13.22
C THR A 270 4.19 -13.59 -14.22
N GLY A 271 5.18 -14.43 -13.91
CA GLY A 271 6.37 -14.59 -14.76
C GLY A 271 7.23 -13.33 -14.82
N THR A 272 7.31 -12.60 -13.70
CA THR A 272 8.18 -11.43 -13.49
C THR A 272 9.61 -11.82 -13.10
N GLY A 273 9.79 -13.04 -12.56
CA GLY A 273 11.04 -13.47 -11.93
C GLY A 273 11.25 -12.88 -10.53
N LEU A 274 10.26 -12.18 -9.97
CA LEU A 274 10.29 -11.63 -8.62
C LEU A 274 9.46 -12.52 -7.68
N SER A 275 9.88 -12.57 -6.42
CA SER A 275 9.14 -13.22 -5.35
C SER A 275 9.22 -12.41 -4.07
N GLY A 276 8.17 -12.47 -3.26
CA GLY A 276 8.11 -11.80 -1.96
C GLY A 276 7.36 -12.62 -0.93
N LEU A 277 7.40 -12.14 0.31
CA LEU A 277 6.67 -12.75 1.41
C LEU A 277 5.25 -12.15 1.50
N PRO A 278 4.27 -12.91 2.03
CA PRO A 278 2.98 -12.35 2.42
C PRO A 278 3.16 -11.17 3.39
N PRO A 279 2.22 -10.21 3.41
CA PRO A 279 2.28 -9.08 4.34
C PRO A 279 2.25 -9.56 5.80
N HIS A 280 2.93 -8.83 6.67
CA HIS A 280 2.84 -9.03 8.12
C HIS A 280 1.43 -8.74 8.63
N ARG A 281 1.12 -9.25 9.83
CA ARG A 281 -0.18 -9.13 10.48
C ARG A 281 -0.07 -8.35 11.77
N TYR A 282 -1.02 -7.46 12.01
CA TYR A 282 -1.08 -6.62 13.21
C TYR A 282 -1.42 -7.45 14.46
N GLY A 283 -0.85 -7.07 15.61
CA GLY A 283 -0.93 -7.81 16.88
C GLY A 283 0.17 -8.86 17.01
#